data_AF-A0A8I7B490-F1
#
_entry.id   AF-A0A8I7B490-F1
#
_cell.length_a   1.000
_cell.length_b   1.000
_cell.length_c   1.000
_cell.angle_alpha   90.00
_cell.angle_beta   90.00
_cell.angle_gamma   90.00
#
_symmetry.space_group_name_H-M   'P 1'
#
loop_
_entity.id
_entity.type
_entity.pdbx_description
1 polymer ?
#
loop_
_entity_poly.entity_id
_entity_poly.type
_entity_poly.pdbx_seq_one_letter_code
_entity_poly.pdbx_strand_id
1 'polypeptide(L)'
;MQRMSGIATMTKAMADAARPACILETRKTAPGLRLVDKWAVLIGGGKNHTLGLFDMVMIKDNHISVAGGITNAMTSVDQFLVKENPRVPVEVETRTLEEVRDLLKYTDENKTSLTRIMLDNMVVPLPNGDLDVSMLKDAVQLINGRFETQV
;
A
#
# COMPACT_ATOMS: atom_id res chain seq x y z
N MET A 1 15.46 -24.39 -4.90
CA MET A 1 16.57 -23.44 -4.67
C MET A 1 16.66 -22.37 -5.75
N GLN A 2 16.82 -22.70 -7.04
CA GLN A 2 17.00 -21.72 -8.14
C GLN A 2 15.98 -20.56 -8.14
N ARG A 3 14.67 -20.85 -7.99
CA ARG A 3 13.61 -19.82 -7.95
C ARG A 3 13.83 -18.79 -6.82
N MET A 4 14.01 -19.27 -5.59
CA MET A 4 14.19 -18.39 -4.43
C MET A 4 15.46 -17.57 -4.56
N SER A 5 16.55 -18.16 -5.05
CA SER A 5 17.80 -17.44 -5.33
C SER A 5 17.59 -16.32 -6.36
N GLY A 6 16.81 -16.58 -7.43
CA GLY A 6 16.47 -15.57 -8.43
C GLY A 6 15.65 -14.41 -7.85
N ILE A 7 14.61 -14.71 -7.07
CA ILE A 7 13.79 -13.69 -6.39
C ILE A 7 14.66 -12.86 -5.45
N ALA A 8 15.43 -13.50 -4.56
CA ALA A 8 16.28 -12.80 -3.59
C ALA A 8 17.33 -11.91 -4.27
N THR A 9 17.94 -12.38 -5.37
CA THR A 9 18.94 -11.60 -6.13
C THR A 9 18.31 -10.36 -6.75
N MET A 10 17.13 -10.50 -7.38
CA MET A 10 16.43 -9.36 -7.97
C MET A 10 15.94 -8.38 -6.90
N THR A 11 15.37 -8.88 -5.80
CA THR A 11 14.95 -8.06 -4.67
C THR A 11 16.13 -7.27 -4.09
N LYS A 12 17.31 -7.88 -3.98
CA LYS A 12 18.52 -7.21 -3.49
C LYS A 12 18.90 -6.02 -4.36
N ALA A 13 18.92 -6.20 -5.68
CA ALA A 13 19.19 -5.12 -6.62
C ALA A 13 18.17 -3.97 -6.47
N MET A 14 16.88 -4.29 -6.36
CA MET A 14 15.82 -3.28 -6.17
C MET A 14 15.93 -2.57 -4.81
N ALA A 15 16.17 -3.30 -3.73
CA ALA A 15 16.25 -2.75 -2.37
C ALA A 15 17.48 -1.85 -2.19
N ASP A 16 18.60 -2.17 -2.83
CA ASP A 16 19.78 -1.30 -2.80
C ASP A 16 19.56 -0.01 -3.61
N ALA A 17 18.83 -0.08 -4.73
CA ALA A 17 18.48 1.09 -5.55
C ALA A 17 17.40 1.99 -4.92
N ALA A 18 16.51 1.44 -4.11
CA ALA A 18 15.35 2.16 -3.57
C ALA A 18 15.64 3.00 -2.30
N ARG A 19 16.86 2.96 -1.75
CA ARG A 19 17.16 3.62 -0.46
C ARG A 19 16.90 5.13 -0.54
N PRO A 20 16.28 5.74 0.50
CA PRO A 20 15.96 5.15 1.81
C PRO A 20 14.63 4.38 1.89
N ALA A 21 13.87 4.27 0.80
CA ALA A 21 12.61 3.51 0.77
C ALA A 21 12.86 2.00 0.85
N CYS A 22 11.81 1.25 1.20
CA CYS A 22 11.84 -0.21 1.24
C CYS A 22 11.00 -0.81 0.10
N ILE A 23 11.48 -1.94 -0.44
CA ILE A 23 10.73 -2.71 -1.42
C ILE A 23 9.76 -3.65 -0.69
N LEU A 24 8.49 -3.57 -1.06
CA LEU A 24 7.44 -4.48 -0.64
C LEU A 24 7.07 -5.39 -1.80
N GLU A 25 6.80 -6.64 -1.47
CA GLU A 25 6.16 -7.63 -2.31
C GLU A 25 4.63 -7.59 -2.22
N THR A 26 3.96 -8.45 -2.99
CA THR A 26 2.49 -8.48 -3.04
C THR A 26 1.97 -9.91 -2.94
N ARG A 27 0.65 -10.08 -3.08
CA ARG A 27 0.02 -11.40 -3.22
C ARG A 27 0.12 -12.01 -4.63
N LYS A 28 0.72 -11.29 -5.59
CA LYS A 28 1.02 -11.74 -6.96
C LYS A 28 2.20 -12.73 -6.99
N THR A 29 2.07 -13.81 -6.22
CA THR A 29 3.05 -14.89 -6.09
C THR A 29 2.64 -16.09 -6.94
N ALA A 30 3.55 -17.03 -7.18
CA ALA A 30 3.17 -18.26 -7.84
C ALA A 30 2.13 -19.04 -6.99
N PRO A 31 1.08 -19.62 -7.59
CA PRO A 31 0.09 -20.42 -6.87
C PRO A 31 0.75 -21.54 -6.06
N GLY A 32 0.35 -21.71 -4.80
CA GLY A 32 0.93 -22.70 -3.88
C GLY A 32 2.32 -22.37 -3.33
N LEU A 33 2.99 -21.34 -3.83
CA LEU A 33 4.38 -21.00 -3.48
C LEU A 33 4.52 -19.67 -2.74
N ARG A 34 3.43 -19.07 -2.27
CA ARG A 34 3.44 -17.74 -1.63
C ARG A 34 4.45 -17.62 -0.49
N LEU A 35 4.48 -18.61 0.40
CA LEU A 35 5.36 -18.58 1.56
C LEU A 35 6.83 -18.55 1.16
N VAL A 36 7.23 -19.40 0.21
CA VAL A 36 8.62 -19.46 -0.28
C VAL A 36 9.01 -18.25 -1.11
N ASP A 37 8.09 -17.73 -1.94
CA ASP A 37 8.31 -16.52 -2.73
C ASP A 37 8.54 -15.30 -1.82
N LYS A 38 7.69 -15.11 -0.81
CA LYS A 38 7.82 -14.01 0.16
C LYS A 38 9.05 -14.17 1.05
N TRP A 39 9.38 -15.40 1.44
CA TRP A 39 10.59 -15.64 2.20
C TRP A 39 11.85 -15.29 1.41
N ALA A 40 11.87 -15.56 0.10
CA ALA A 40 12.96 -15.14 -0.77
C ALA A 40 13.10 -13.61 -0.86
N VAL A 41 11.98 -12.87 -0.89
CA VAL A 41 12.00 -11.39 -0.84
C VAL A 41 12.66 -10.90 0.45
N LEU A 42 12.29 -11.46 1.61
CA LEU A 42 12.92 -11.11 2.89
C LEU A 42 14.43 -11.36 2.88
N ILE A 43 14.87 -12.50 2.34
CA ILE A 43 16.29 -12.83 2.20
C ILE A 43 17.01 -11.80 1.30
N GLY A 44 16.35 -11.35 0.24
CA GLY A 44 16.86 -10.30 -0.65
C GLY A 44 16.91 -8.90 -0.04
N GLY A 45 16.40 -8.68 1.17
CA GLY A 45 16.37 -7.37 1.82
C GLY A 45 15.12 -6.54 1.53
N GLY A 46 14.10 -7.13 0.89
CA GLY A 46 12.75 -6.55 0.85
C GLY A 46 12.01 -6.76 2.18
N LYS A 47 10.82 -6.19 2.28
CA LYS A 47 9.91 -6.37 3.42
C LYS A 47 8.64 -7.07 2.97
N ASN A 48 7.94 -7.67 3.94
CA ASN A 48 6.65 -8.27 3.69
C ASN A 48 5.50 -7.26 3.86
N HIS A 49 4.57 -7.26 2.91
CA HIS A 49 3.22 -6.70 2.99
C HIS A 49 2.30 -7.75 3.63
N THR A 50 1.09 -7.96 3.10
CA THR A 50 0.10 -8.92 3.64
C THR A 50 0.30 -10.34 3.13
N LEU A 51 0.21 -11.36 4.00
CA LEU A 51 0.29 -12.75 3.55
C LEU A 51 -1.01 -13.19 2.86
N GLY A 52 -2.16 -12.78 3.39
CA GLY A 52 -3.49 -13.08 2.86
C GLY A 52 -4.50 -11.96 3.11
N LEU A 53 -5.77 -12.26 2.86
CA LEU A 53 -6.89 -11.33 3.12
C LEU A 53 -7.23 -11.19 4.61
N PHE A 54 -6.68 -12.08 5.46
CA PHE A 54 -6.99 -12.15 6.88
C PHE A 54 -6.06 -11.31 7.75
N ASP A 55 -4.94 -10.84 7.21
CA ASP A 55 -3.90 -10.15 8.00
C ASP A 55 -4.11 -8.63 8.10
N MET A 56 -4.82 -8.04 7.14
CA MET A 56 -4.99 -6.59 7.01
C MET A 56 -6.19 -6.28 6.13
N VAL A 57 -6.91 -5.22 6.44
CA VAL A 57 -7.94 -4.67 5.55
C VAL A 57 -7.27 -3.78 4.51
N MET A 58 -7.48 -4.07 3.24
CA MET A 58 -7.01 -3.23 2.13
C MET A 58 -8.23 -2.72 1.35
N ILE A 59 -8.50 -1.43 1.47
CA ILE A 59 -9.57 -0.75 0.73
C ILE A 59 -9.00 -0.32 -0.61
N LYS A 60 -9.62 -0.81 -1.68
CA LYS A 60 -9.27 -0.49 -3.08
C LYS A 60 -10.34 0.37 -3.73
N ASP A 61 -10.05 0.90 -4.92
CA ASP A 61 -10.93 1.70 -5.76
C ASP A 61 -12.34 1.11 -5.96
N ASN A 62 -12.44 -0.20 -6.16
CA ASN A 62 -13.70 -0.91 -6.31
C ASN A 62 -14.56 -0.85 -5.03
N HIS A 63 -13.95 -0.92 -3.84
CA HIS A 63 -14.66 -0.82 -2.57
C HIS A 63 -15.13 0.61 -2.32
N ILE A 64 -14.28 1.60 -2.62
CA ILE A 64 -14.61 3.03 -2.54
C ILE A 64 -15.82 3.34 -3.44
N SER A 65 -15.80 2.82 -4.66
CA SER A 65 -16.88 2.99 -5.64
C SER A 65 -18.19 2.38 -5.15
N VAL A 66 -18.15 1.16 -4.60
CA VAL A 66 -19.33 0.47 -4.05
C VAL A 66 -19.88 1.17 -2.82
N ALA A 67 -19.02 1.73 -1.96
CA ALA A 67 -19.44 2.48 -0.77
C ALA A 67 -19.95 3.91 -1.11
N GLY A 68 -19.79 4.37 -2.35
CA GLY A 68 -20.15 5.72 -2.76
C GLY A 68 -19.21 6.81 -2.23
N GLY A 69 -17.94 6.48 -1.99
CA GLY A 69 -16.91 7.44 -1.56
C GLY A 69 -15.98 6.90 -0.47
N ILE A 70 -14.83 7.55 -0.31
CA ILE A 70 -13.76 7.10 0.60
C ILE A 70 -14.20 7.20 2.07
N THR A 71 -14.91 8.27 2.44
CA THR A 71 -15.48 8.49 3.78
C THR A 71 -16.41 7.35 4.19
N ASN A 72 -17.30 6.92 3.29
CA ASN A 72 -18.25 5.84 3.56
C ASN A 72 -17.55 4.49 3.68
N ALA A 73 -16.54 4.23 2.83
CA ALA A 73 -15.74 3.02 2.90
C ALA A 73 -15.00 2.92 4.24
N MET A 74 -14.35 4.02 4.65
CA MET A 74 -13.65 4.09 5.93
C MET A 74 -14.59 3.94 7.12
N THR A 75 -15.73 4.63 7.11
CA THR A 75 -16.75 4.52 8.16
C THR A 75 -17.22 3.07 8.32
N SER A 76 -17.47 2.39 7.20
CA SER A 76 -17.92 0.99 7.21
C SER A 76 -16.85 0.05 7.78
N VAL A 77 -15.59 0.27 7.44
CA VAL A 77 -14.46 -0.52 7.97
C VAL A 77 -14.27 -0.26 9.46
N ASP A 78 -14.24 1.00 9.91
CA ASP A 78 -14.07 1.34 11.31
C ASP A 78 -15.20 0.75 12.17
N GLN A 79 -16.46 0.82 11.70
CA GLN A 79 -17.60 0.18 12.37
C GLN A 79 -17.45 -1.35 12.47
N PHE A 80 -17.01 -1.99 11.38
CA PHE A 80 -16.75 -3.43 11.37
C PHE A 80 -15.65 -3.82 12.36
N LEU A 81 -14.54 -3.07 12.38
CA LEU A 81 -13.42 -3.33 13.28
C LEU A 81 -13.79 -3.13 14.75
N VAL A 82 -14.64 -2.15 15.08
CA VAL A 82 -15.16 -1.96 16.44
C VAL A 82 -16.08 -3.12 16.84
N LYS A 83 -16.97 -3.55 15.94
CA LYS A 83 -17.98 -4.56 16.22
C LYS A 83 -17.37 -5.95 16.40
N GLU A 84 -16.54 -6.38 15.47
CA GLU A 84 -15.97 -7.73 15.46
C GLU A 84 -14.63 -7.80 16.23
N ASN A 85 -14.04 -6.63 16.57
CA ASN A 85 -12.78 -6.47 17.29
C ASN A 85 -11.55 -7.24 16.73
N PRO A 86 -11.38 -7.43 15.40
CA PRO A 86 -10.12 -7.94 14.88
C PRO A 86 -9.03 -6.86 14.99
N ARG A 87 -7.86 -7.23 15.49
CA ARG A 87 -6.71 -6.31 15.61
C ARG A 87 -5.84 -6.40 14.36
N VAL A 88 -6.33 -5.83 13.26
CA VAL A 88 -5.63 -5.82 11.96
C VAL A 88 -5.40 -4.39 11.47
N PRO A 89 -4.28 -4.11 10.80
CA PRO A 89 -4.05 -2.81 10.16
C PRO A 89 -5.06 -2.55 9.03
N VAL A 90 -5.22 -1.27 8.68
CA VAL A 90 -6.00 -0.82 7.54
C VAL A 90 -5.10 -0.04 6.58
N GLU A 91 -5.20 -0.37 5.30
CA GLU A 91 -4.56 0.32 4.19
C GLU A 91 -5.62 0.78 3.18
N VAL A 92 -5.45 1.98 2.64
CA VAL A 92 -6.37 2.55 1.65
C VAL A 92 -5.62 2.96 0.41
N GLU A 93 -6.11 2.53 -0.75
CA GLU A 93 -5.65 2.92 -2.07
C GLU A 93 -6.30 4.25 -2.49
N THR A 94 -5.46 5.18 -2.93
CA THR A 94 -5.85 6.50 -3.42
C THR A 94 -5.17 6.76 -4.77
N ARG A 95 -5.89 7.36 -5.70
CA ARG A 95 -5.46 7.62 -7.09
C ARG A 95 -5.35 9.11 -7.41
N THR A 96 -5.99 9.97 -6.62
CA THR A 96 -5.97 11.43 -6.83
C THR A 96 -5.66 12.18 -5.55
N LEU A 97 -5.24 13.45 -5.70
CA LEU A 97 -4.99 14.33 -4.55
C LEU A 97 -6.27 14.65 -3.78
N GLU A 98 -7.41 14.67 -4.46
CA GLU A 98 -8.73 14.83 -3.84
C GLU A 98 -9.04 13.65 -2.92
N GLU A 99 -8.83 12.41 -3.37
CA GLU A 99 -9.02 11.22 -2.53
C GLU A 99 -8.11 11.24 -1.30
N VAL A 100 -6.85 11.69 -1.44
CA VAL A 100 -5.93 11.87 -0.30
C VAL A 100 -6.46 12.94 0.67
N ARG A 101 -6.94 14.07 0.17
CA ARG A 101 -7.51 15.15 1.02
C ARG A 101 -8.76 14.69 1.76
N ASP A 102 -9.66 13.98 1.10
CA ASP A 102 -10.88 13.45 1.69
C ASP A 102 -10.55 12.42 2.78
N LEU A 103 -9.56 11.55 2.53
CA LEU A 103 -9.09 10.59 3.52
C LEU A 103 -8.49 11.28 4.75
N LEU A 104 -7.61 12.27 4.54
CA LEU A 104 -7.00 13.02 5.64
C LEU A 104 -8.05 13.77 6.46
N LYS A 105 -9.01 14.42 5.81
CA LYS A 105 -10.14 15.07 6.47
C LYS A 105 -10.93 14.07 7.32
N TYR A 106 -11.25 12.90 6.78
CA TYR A 106 -11.92 11.86 7.56
C TYR A 106 -11.10 11.45 8.79
N THR A 107 -9.78 11.31 8.66
CA THR A 107 -8.90 10.96 9.81
C THR A 107 -8.75 12.07 10.85
N ASP A 108 -8.95 13.33 10.47
CA ASP A 108 -8.94 14.47 11.40
C ASP A 108 -10.23 14.54 12.22
N GLU A 109 -11.35 14.16 11.59
CA GLU A 109 -12.69 14.25 12.18
C GLU A 109 -13.09 12.97 12.95
N ASN A 110 -12.49 11.83 12.63
CA ASN A 110 -12.92 10.51 13.12
C ASN A 110 -11.76 9.68 13.67
N LYS A 111 -12.06 8.86 14.69
CA LYS A 111 -11.13 7.83 15.14
C LYS A 111 -11.11 6.69 14.13
N THR A 112 -9.96 6.44 13.52
CA THR A 112 -9.80 5.40 12.50
C THR A 112 -8.67 4.44 12.81
N SER A 113 -8.75 3.22 12.26
CA SER A 113 -7.69 2.21 12.30
C SER A 113 -6.73 2.28 11.10
N LEU A 114 -6.78 3.37 10.32
CA LEU A 114 -5.88 3.61 9.19
C LEU A 114 -4.41 3.60 9.64
N THR A 115 -3.60 2.79 8.95
CA THR A 115 -2.16 2.68 9.21
C THR A 115 -1.31 3.07 8.01
N ARG A 116 -1.81 2.84 6.79
CA ARG A 116 -1.07 3.08 5.55
C ARG A 116 -1.95 3.65 4.45
N ILE A 117 -1.37 4.52 3.63
CA ILE A 117 -1.99 5.06 2.42
C ILE A 117 -1.17 4.59 1.22
N MET A 118 -1.82 3.95 0.25
CA MET A 118 -1.26 3.55 -1.04
C MET A 118 -1.58 4.62 -2.08
N LEU A 119 -0.54 5.13 -2.73
CA LEU A 119 -0.59 6.17 -3.78
C LEU A 119 -0.48 5.49 -5.14
N ASP A 120 -1.61 5.03 -5.68
CA ASP A 120 -1.63 4.23 -6.90
C ASP A 120 -1.47 5.10 -8.15
N ASN A 121 -0.51 4.72 -9.00
CA ASN A 121 -0.26 5.31 -10.32
C ASN A 121 -0.14 6.85 -10.37
N MET A 122 0.36 7.49 -9.30
CA MET A 122 0.62 8.94 -9.25
C MET A 122 1.91 9.39 -9.97
N VAL A 123 2.47 8.54 -10.84
CA VAL A 123 3.67 8.80 -11.63
C VAL A 123 3.34 8.65 -13.11
N VAL A 124 3.67 9.67 -13.90
CA VAL A 124 3.37 9.69 -15.34
C VAL A 124 4.67 9.59 -16.15
N PRO A 125 4.82 8.58 -17.02
CA PRO A 125 5.98 8.50 -17.90
C PRO A 125 5.91 9.57 -18.99
N LEU A 126 7.02 10.29 -19.19
CA LEU A 126 7.16 11.34 -20.20
C LEU A 126 7.76 10.75 -21.50
N PRO A 127 7.46 11.34 -22.68
CA PRO A 127 7.95 10.84 -23.97
C PRO A 127 9.47 10.77 -24.11
N ASN A 128 10.21 11.53 -23.30
CA ASN A 128 11.67 11.58 -23.27
C ASN A 128 12.30 10.49 -22.39
N GLY A 129 11.50 9.63 -21.76
CA GLY A 129 11.96 8.57 -20.84
C GLY A 129 12.06 9.01 -19.37
N ASP A 130 11.78 10.27 -19.06
CA ASP A 130 11.69 10.74 -17.67
C ASP A 130 10.34 10.40 -17.04
N LEU A 131 10.23 10.61 -15.72
CA LEU A 131 9.01 10.40 -14.95
C LEU A 131 8.57 11.73 -14.33
N ASP A 132 7.30 12.11 -14.58
CA ASP A 132 6.65 13.16 -13.80
C ASP A 132 6.12 12.57 -12.49
N VAL A 133 6.69 13.06 -11.39
CA VAL A 133 6.38 12.64 -10.02
C VAL A 133 5.73 13.78 -9.22
N SER A 134 5.23 14.82 -9.89
CA SER A 134 4.71 16.03 -9.22
C SER A 134 3.52 15.68 -8.32
N MET A 135 2.56 14.91 -8.83
CA MET A 135 1.41 14.46 -8.04
C MET A 135 1.81 13.61 -6.84
N LEU A 136 2.74 12.67 -7.04
CA LEU A 136 3.25 11.84 -5.95
C LEU A 136 3.91 12.68 -4.85
N LYS A 137 4.74 13.67 -5.22
CA LYS A 137 5.39 14.58 -4.27
C LYS A 137 4.36 15.38 -3.47
N ASP A 138 3.35 15.93 -4.15
CA ASP A 138 2.28 16.69 -3.51
C ASP A 138 1.49 15.80 -2.54
N ALA A 139 1.17 14.55 -2.92
CA ALA A 139 0.49 13.60 -2.05
C ALA A 139 1.30 13.26 -0.80
N VAL A 140 2.60 12.96 -0.95
CA VAL A 140 3.50 12.67 0.18
C VAL A 140 3.63 13.88 1.10
N GLN A 141 3.72 15.09 0.54
CA GLN A 141 3.78 16.32 1.33
C GLN A 141 2.48 16.60 2.07
N LEU A 142 1.31 16.33 1.46
CA LEU A 142 0.01 16.44 2.12
C LEU A 142 -0.12 15.47 3.31
N ILE A 143 0.34 14.23 3.15
CA ILE A 143 0.32 13.22 4.22
C ILE A 143 1.29 13.60 5.36
N ASN A 144 2.40 14.29 5.03
CA ASN A 144 3.34 14.89 5.99
C ASN A 144 3.81 13.90 7.09
N GLY A 145 4.04 12.63 6.72
CA GLY A 145 4.50 11.59 7.65
C GLY A 145 3.48 11.15 8.71
N ARG A 146 2.21 11.56 8.62
CA ARG A 146 1.14 11.14 9.54
C ARG A 146 0.82 9.65 9.46
N PHE A 147 1.00 9.06 8.28
CA PHE A 147 0.75 7.66 7.98
C PHE A 147 1.91 7.08 7.17
N GLU A 148 2.07 5.75 7.19
CA GLU A 148 2.96 5.10 6.23
C GLU A 148 2.44 5.33 4.81
N THR A 149 3.35 5.61 3.86
CA THR A 149 3.02 5.77 2.45
C THR A 149 3.60 4.63 1.63
N GLN A 150 2.80 4.05 0.74
CA GLN A 150 3.22 3.09 -0.27
C GLN A 150 2.96 3.66 -1.66
N VAL A 151 3.84 3.35 -2.61
CA VAL A 151 3.74 3.71 -4.02
C VAL A 151 3.78 2.45 -4.87
#